data_AF-A0A7W6FQJ7-F1
#
_entry.id   AF-A0A7W6FQJ7-F1
#
_cell.length_a   1.000
_cell.length_b   1.000
_cell.length_c   1.000
_cell.angle_alpha   90.00
_cell.angle_beta   90.00
_cell.angle_gamma   90.00
#
_symmetry.space_group_name_H-M   'P 1'
#
loop_
_entity.id
_entity.type
_entity.pdbx_description
1 polymer ?
#
loop_
_entity_poly.entity_id
_entity_poly.type
_entity_poly.pdbx_seq_one_letter_code
_entity_poly.pdbx_strand_id
1 'polypeptide(L)'
;MTRPISSFRRPAGIDWRESHARLRMRDRGATASQAEELIRIGSDALALAVRAFRQAATGSRAAGDRQQEMLKDLSSVLIQLADGGAQGWEGERPAPSAALSAPPPSRQCLPLPRAAVEQAMIDHVGRTLELGKGASHLLLCLLKEPGVFHELPELSRLLSLRSANHTVLRVYACRLRRALERHGMTGAIVTGACSYMLRPDYVPAVRALLE
;
A
#
# COMPACT_ATOMS: atom_id res chain seq x y z
N MET A 1 6.97 -46.12 34.03
CA MET A 1 5.56 -45.95 33.64
C MET A 1 5.47 -44.81 32.65
N THR A 2 5.43 -45.13 31.36
CA THR A 2 5.52 -44.18 30.24
C THR A 2 4.17 -44.16 29.51
N ARG A 3 3.55 -42.99 29.39
CA ARG A 3 2.27 -42.83 28.67
C ARG A 3 2.50 -42.77 27.15
N PRO A 4 1.65 -43.40 26.32
CA PRO A 4 1.75 -43.30 24.86
C PRO A 4 1.12 -41.98 24.35
N ILE A 5 1.72 -41.43 23.30
CA ILE A 5 1.30 -40.20 22.61
C ILE A 5 0.15 -40.55 21.64
N SER A 6 -0.94 -39.80 21.72
CA SER A 6 -2.14 -39.97 20.89
C SER A 6 -1.89 -39.62 19.42
N SER A 7 -2.43 -40.45 18.53
CA SER A 7 -2.43 -40.26 17.08
C SER A 7 -3.29 -39.06 16.64
N PHE A 8 -2.72 -38.20 15.81
CA PHE A 8 -3.38 -37.05 15.20
C PHE A 8 -4.15 -37.51 13.95
N ARG A 9 -5.50 -37.38 13.94
CA ARG A 9 -6.33 -37.65 12.76
C ARG A 9 -6.25 -36.48 11.76
N ARG A 10 -6.05 -36.78 10.47
CA ARG A 10 -6.19 -35.84 9.35
C ARG A 10 -7.67 -35.60 9.03
N PRO A 11 -8.11 -34.37 8.69
CA PRO A 11 -9.41 -34.15 8.08
C PRO A 11 -9.37 -34.48 6.58
N ALA A 12 -10.51 -34.97 6.08
CA ALA A 12 -10.72 -35.44 4.71
C ALA A 12 -10.50 -34.33 3.67
N GLY A 13 -9.89 -34.71 2.54
CA GLY A 13 -9.49 -33.81 1.46
C GLY A 13 -10.67 -33.24 0.68
N ILE A 14 -10.61 -31.93 0.41
CA ILE A 14 -11.43 -31.26 -0.60
C ILE A 14 -10.76 -31.50 -1.95
N ASP A 15 -11.48 -32.10 -2.90
CA ASP A 15 -11.00 -32.36 -4.25
C ASP A 15 -11.04 -31.06 -5.08
N TRP A 16 -9.87 -30.45 -5.26
CA TRP A 16 -9.68 -29.19 -5.97
C TRP A 16 -10.01 -29.27 -7.47
N ARG A 17 -10.08 -30.48 -8.04
CA ARG A 17 -10.46 -30.67 -9.44
C ARG A 17 -11.94 -30.37 -9.69
N GLU A 18 -12.79 -30.57 -8.69
CA GLU A 18 -14.22 -30.26 -8.79
C GLU A 18 -14.49 -28.73 -8.74
N SER A 19 -13.60 -27.97 -8.08
CA SER A 19 -13.67 -26.50 -8.04
C SER A 19 -13.31 -25.87 -9.39
N HIS A 20 -12.41 -26.49 -10.14
CA HIS A 20 -11.99 -26.00 -11.46
C HIS A 20 -13.07 -26.17 -12.54
N ALA A 21 -13.92 -27.20 -12.43
CA ALA A 21 -15.00 -27.46 -13.38
C ALA A 21 -16.15 -26.44 -13.26
N ARG A 22 -16.41 -25.90 -12.06
CA ARG A 22 -17.48 -24.91 -11.83
C ARG A 22 -17.16 -23.53 -12.39
N LEU A 23 -15.89 -23.23 -12.68
CA LEU A 23 -15.44 -21.93 -13.19
C LEU A 23 -15.62 -21.75 -14.71
N ARG A 24 -15.93 -22.81 -15.48
CA ARG A 24 -16.01 -22.72 -16.96
C ARG A 24 -17.42 -22.50 -17.56
N MET A 25 -18.46 -22.31 -16.76
CA MET A 25 -19.86 -22.35 -17.26
C MET A 25 -20.68 -21.07 -16.99
N ARG A 26 -20.07 -19.87 -16.94
CA ARG A 26 -20.87 -18.65 -16.67
C ARG A 26 -20.37 -17.37 -17.35
N ASP A 27 -20.25 -17.41 -18.67
CA ASP A 27 -20.18 -16.20 -19.48
C ASP A 27 -21.59 -15.77 -19.93
N ARG A 28 -22.10 -14.72 -19.27
CA ARG A 28 -22.95 -13.63 -19.80
C ARG A 28 -23.54 -12.85 -18.62
N GLY A 29 -23.00 -11.65 -18.39
CA GLY A 29 -23.51 -10.68 -17.42
C GLY A 29 -22.63 -10.55 -16.17
N ALA A 30 -21.54 -9.79 -16.29
CA ALA A 30 -20.70 -9.40 -15.15
C ALA A 30 -21.49 -8.44 -14.23
N THR A 31 -22.18 -8.99 -13.24
CA THR A 31 -22.92 -8.23 -12.21
C THR A 31 -22.00 -7.88 -11.05
N ALA A 32 -22.38 -6.91 -10.20
CA ALA A 32 -21.66 -6.49 -8.99
C ALA A 32 -21.15 -7.66 -8.11
N SER A 33 -21.81 -8.83 -8.20
CA SER A 33 -21.39 -10.09 -7.59
C SER A 33 -20.00 -10.58 -8.03
N GLN A 34 -19.56 -10.33 -9.27
CA GLN A 34 -18.20 -10.69 -9.71
C GLN A 34 -17.13 -9.78 -9.12
N ALA A 35 -17.43 -8.48 -8.94
CA ALA A 35 -16.51 -7.55 -8.29
C ALA A 35 -16.33 -7.90 -6.81
N GLU A 36 -17.42 -8.22 -6.11
CA GLU A 36 -17.37 -8.72 -4.73
C GLU A 36 -16.58 -10.02 -4.61
N GLU A 37 -16.77 -10.96 -5.56
CA GLU A 37 -16.04 -12.22 -5.58
C GLU A 37 -14.53 -12.01 -5.85
N LEU A 38 -14.17 -11.09 -6.75
CA LEU A 38 -12.76 -10.74 -6.98
C LEU A 38 -12.12 -10.07 -5.76
N ILE A 39 -12.85 -9.19 -5.07
CA ILE A 39 -12.39 -8.56 -3.82
C ILE A 39 -12.20 -9.62 -2.74
N ARG A 40 -13.12 -10.59 -2.63
CA ARG A 40 -13.04 -11.71 -1.69
C ARG A 40 -11.81 -12.58 -1.96
N ILE A 41 -11.62 -12.99 -3.21
CA ILE A 41 -10.46 -13.79 -3.65
C ILE A 41 -9.15 -13.05 -3.37
N GLY A 42 -9.09 -11.73 -3.67
CA GLY A 42 -7.92 -10.90 -3.39
C GLY A 42 -7.61 -10.77 -1.89
N SER A 43 -8.64 -10.63 -1.06
CA SER A 43 -8.50 -10.58 0.41
C SER A 43 -7.99 -11.91 0.98
N ASP A 44 -8.52 -13.04 0.50
CA ASP A 44 -8.09 -14.38 0.94
C ASP A 44 -6.63 -14.66 0.52
N ALA A 45 -6.25 -14.27 -0.69
CA ALA A 45 -4.86 -14.38 -1.15
C ALA A 45 -3.90 -13.54 -0.29
N LEU A 46 -4.30 -12.31 0.07
CA LEU A 46 -3.50 -11.44 0.94
C LEU A 46 -3.34 -12.02 2.36
N ALA A 47 -4.42 -12.58 2.91
CA ALA A 47 -4.39 -13.23 4.23
C ALA A 47 -3.44 -14.44 4.24
N LEU A 48 -3.44 -15.25 3.18
CA LEU A 48 -2.51 -16.36 3.01
C LEU A 48 -1.05 -15.88 2.91
N ALA A 49 -0.79 -14.81 2.15
CA ALA A 49 0.54 -14.22 2.02
C ALA A 49 1.09 -13.71 3.37
N VAL A 50 0.25 -13.01 4.16
CA VAL A 50 0.63 -12.52 5.51
C VAL A 50 0.92 -13.69 6.46
N ARG A 51 0.14 -14.77 6.39
CA ARG A 51 0.35 -15.98 7.20
C ARG A 51 1.67 -16.66 6.84
N ALA A 52 1.96 -16.81 5.54
CA ALA A 52 3.22 -17.37 5.07
C ALA A 52 4.42 -16.53 5.51
N PHE A 53 4.32 -15.20 5.45
CA PHE A 53 5.38 -14.29 5.89
C PHE A 53 5.66 -14.42 7.41
N ARG A 54 4.61 -14.52 8.23
CA ARG A 54 4.76 -14.76 9.68
C ARG A 54 5.39 -16.11 10.00
N GLN A 55 5.06 -17.15 9.24
CA GLN A 55 5.66 -18.48 9.41
C GLN A 55 7.15 -18.49 9.00
N ALA A 56 7.53 -17.74 7.96
CA ALA A 56 8.94 -17.55 7.60
C ALA A 56 9.74 -16.84 8.70
N ALA A 57 9.15 -15.85 9.35
CA ALA A 57 9.78 -15.14 10.47
C ALA A 57 10.07 -16.04 11.68
N THR A 58 9.38 -17.18 11.81
CA THR A 58 9.61 -18.16 12.89
C THR A 58 10.70 -19.20 12.58
N GLY A 59 11.42 -19.09 11.45
CA GLY A 59 12.76 -19.66 11.30
C GLY A 59 12.90 -21.13 10.86
N SER A 60 11.89 -21.76 10.25
CA SER A 60 12.04 -23.12 9.70
C SER A 60 12.57 -23.07 8.25
N ARG A 61 13.85 -23.39 8.05
CA ARG A 61 14.50 -23.41 6.71
C ARG A 61 13.84 -24.39 5.73
N ALA A 62 13.19 -25.45 6.21
CA ALA A 62 12.46 -26.40 5.37
C ALA A 62 11.15 -25.84 4.78
N ALA A 63 10.69 -24.68 5.25
CA ALA A 63 9.52 -23.99 4.71
C ALA A 63 9.83 -23.11 3.48
N GLY A 64 11.11 -22.79 3.24
CA GLY A 64 11.55 -21.89 2.17
C GLY A 64 11.24 -22.42 0.76
N ASP A 65 11.57 -23.68 0.49
CA ASP A 65 11.37 -24.27 -0.85
C ASP A 65 9.87 -24.38 -1.21
N ARG A 66 9.03 -24.77 -0.23
CA ARG A 66 7.57 -24.81 -0.43
C ARG A 66 6.95 -23.42 -0.58
N GLN A 67 7.50 -22.40 0.09
CA GLN A 67 7.05 -21.02 -0.09
C GLN A 67 7.38 -20.50 -1.48
N GLN A 68 8.55 -20.84 -2.01
CA GLN A 68 8.96 -20.38 -3.34
C GLN A 68 8.12 -21.03 -4.45
N GLU A 69 7.72 -22.28 -4.28
CA GLU A 69 6.79 -22.96 -5.20
C GLU A 69 5.37 -22.38 -5.12
N MET A 70 4.86 -22.13 -3.90
CA MET A 70 3.54 -21.51 -3.70
C MET A 70 3.47 -20.06 -4.23
N LEU A 71 4.57 -19.30 -4.16
CA LEU A 71 4.65 -17.95 -4.74
C LEU A 71 4.69 -17.99 -6.28
N LYS A 72 5.34 -18.99 -6.87
CA LYS A 72 5.32 -19.20 -8.33
C LYS A 72 3.91 -19.50 -8.81
N ASP A 73 3.20 -20.39 -8.11
CA ASP A 73 1.81 -20.73 -8.45
C ASP A 73 0.87 -19.51 -8.33
N LEU A 74 1.01 -18.72 -7.27
CA LEU A 74 0.22 -17.47 -7.12
C LEU A 74 0.53 -16.44 -8.21
N SER A 75 1.80 -16.30 -8.61
CA SER A 75 2.17 -15.39 -9.70
C SER A 75 1.58 -15.83 -11.04
N SER A 76 1.53 -17.13 -11.32
CA SER A 76 0.90 -17.69 -12.52
C SER A 76 -0.60 -17.40 -12.59
N VAL A 77 -1.32 -17.54 -11.46
CA VAL A 77 -2.76 -17.23 -11.38
C VAL A 77 -3.03 -15.74 -11.60
N LEU A 78 -2.20 -14.85 -11.05
CA LEU A 78 -2.35 -13.41 -11.24
C LEU A 78 -2.08 -12.96 -12.69
N ILE A 79 -1.10 -13.58 -13.36
CA ILE A 79 -0.82 -13.32 -14.79
C ILE A 79 -2.00 -13.78 -15.65
N GLN A 80 -2.53 -14.98 -15.41
CA GLN A 80 -3.70 -15.48 -16.16
C GLN A 80 -4.96 -14.63 -15.95
N LEU A 81 -5.16 -14.08 -14.75
CA LEU A 81 -6.25 -13.13 -14.46
C LEU A 81 -6.06 -11.79 -15.17
N ALA A 82 -4.82 -11.30 -15.29
CA ALA A 82 -4.52 -10.07 -16.02
C ALA A 82 -4.72 -10.24 -17.53
N ASP A 83 -4.30 -11.37 -18.09
CA ASP A 83 -4.42 -11.66 -19.53
C ASP A 83 -5.88 -11.94 -19.94
N GLY A 84 -6.68 -12.54 -19.06
CA GLY A 84 -8.11 -12.78 -19.29
C GLY A 84 -8.97 -11.52 -19.30
N GLY A 85 -8.51 -10.42 -18.69
CA GLY A 85 -9.21 -9.13 -18.67
C GLY A 85 -9.00 -8.27 -19.93
N ALA A 86 -8.03 -8.62 -20.77
CA ALA A 86 -7.62 -7.78 -21.91
C ALA A 86 -8.40 -8.03 -23.22
N GLN A 87 -9.23 -9.08 -23.30
CA GLN A 87 -9.87 -9.50 -24.57
C GLN A 87 -11.26 -8.88 -24.84
N GLY A 88 -11.69 -7.85 -24.09
CA GLY A 88 -13.09 -7.37 -24.14
C GLY A 88 -13.33 -5.88 -24.42
N TRP A 89 -12.29 -5.06 -24.62
CA TRP A 89 -12.43 -3.60 -24.76
C TRP A 89 -12.00 -3.09 -26.15
N GLU A 90 -12.66 -3.57 -27.21
CA GLU A 90 -12.67 -2.93 -28.52
C GLU A 90 -13.97 -2.16 -28.71
N GLY A 91 -14.09 -1.04 -28.00
CA GLY A 91 -15.19 -0.08 -28.14
C GLY A 91 -14.77 1.11 -29.02
N GLU A 92 -15.22 1.09 -30.27
CA GLU A 92 -15.42 2.19 -31.23
C GLU A 92 -14.58 3.48 -31.08
N ARG A 93 -13.61 3.65 -31.97
CA ARG A 93 -13.00 4.96 -32.29
C ARG A 93 -13.98 5.78 -33.14
N PRO A 94 -14.44 6.97 -32.71
CA PRO A 94 -15.07 7.92 -33.62
C PRO A 94 -14.03 8.56 -34.54
N ALA A 95 -14.42 8.76 -35.80
CA ALA A 95 -13.60 9.28 -36.89
C ALA A 95 -13.14 10.74 -36.67
N PRO A 96 -11.98 11.14 -37.22
CA PRO A 96 -11.48 12.51 -37.12
C PRO A 96 -12.29 13.45 -38.01
N SER A 97 -13.25 14.17 -37.40
CA SER A 97 -13.97 15.24 -38.09
C SER A 97 -13.14 16.52 -38.06
N ALA A 98 -12.75 16.96 -39.25
CA ALA A 98 -12.10 18.23 -39.51
C ALA A 98 -13.00 19.40 -39.11
N ALA A 99 -12.65 20.11 -38.04
CA ALA A 99 -13.29 21.36 -37.67
C ALA A 99 -12.23 22.41 -37.30
N LEU A 100 -11.92 23.22 -38.32
CA LEU A 100 -11.81 24.67 -38.29
C LEU A 100 -11.12 25.35 -37.09
N SER A 101 -10.02 26.02 -37.43
CA SER A 101 -9.40 27.19 -36.80
C SER A 101 -10.33 28.01 -35.89
N ALA A 102 -10.36 27.64 -34.61
CA ALA A 102 -10.70 28.55 -33.53
C ALA A 102 -9.40 28.94 -32.80
N PRO A 103 -9.19 30.22 -32.46
CA PRO A 103 -8.06 30.62 -31.63
C PRO A 103 -8.10 29.82 -30.32
N PRO A 104 -6.93 29.35 -29.81
CA PRO A 104 -6.90 28.46 -28.66
C PRO A 104 -7.60 29.14 -27.48
N PRO A 105 -8.64 28.54 -26.88
CA PRO A 105 -9.23 29.10 -25.68
C PRO A 105 -8.10 29.21 -24.66
N SER A 106 -7.90 30.43 -24.14
CA SER A 106 -6.94 30.71 -23.08
C SER A 106 -7.08 29.61 -22.05
N ARG A 107 -6.03 28.79 -21.89
CA ARG A 107 -6.03 27.62 -21.01
C ARG A 107 -6.33 28.11 -19.60
N GLN A 108 -7.61 28.08 -19.22
CA GLN A 108 -8.02 28.29 -17.85
C GLN A 108 -7.48 27.10 -17.08
N CYS A 109 -6.35 27.30 -16.40
CA CYS A 109 -5.85 26.35 -15.41
C CYS A 109 -6.93 26.22 -14.34
N LEU A 110 -7.80 25.22 -14.49
CA LEU A 110 -8.73 24.85 -13.44
C LEU A 110 -7.91 24.60 -12.17
N PRO A 111 -8.26 25.22 -11.03
CA PRO A 111 -7.55 25.01 -9.78
C PRO A 111 -7.57 23.51 -9.46
N LEU A 112 -6.39 22.88 -9.45
CA LEU A 112 -6.28 21.48 -9.07
C LEU A 112 -6.89 21.32 -7.67
N PRO A 113 -7.70 20.27 -7.44
CA PRO A 113 -8.28 20.03 -6.13
C PRO A 113 -7.15 19.92 -5.09
N ARG A 114 -7.27 20.61 -3.95
CA ARG A 114 -6.22 20.67 -2.90
C ARG A 114 -5.67 19.29 -2.52
N ALA A 115 -6.52 18.27 -2.52
CA ALA A 115 -6.14 16.89 -2.26
C ALA A 115 -5.13 16.33 -3.27
N ALA A 116 -5.22 16.69 -4.55
CA ALA A 116 -4.28 16.27 -5.58
C ALA A 116 -2.90 16.92 -5.38
N VAL A 117 -2.86 18.19 -4.96
CA VAL A 117 -1.61 18.90 -4.65
C VAL A 117 -0.93 18.28 -3.42
N GLU A 118 -1.70 17.99 -2.37
CA GLU A 118 -1.17 17.33 -1.18
C GLU A 118 -0.63 15.93 -1.50
N GLN A 119 -1.36 15.14 -2.29
CA GLN A 119 -0.91 13.81 -2.69
C GLN A 119 0.36 13.87 -3.56
N ALA A 120 0.43 14.80 -4.52
CA ALA A 120 1.61 15.01 -5.33
C ALA A 120 2.84 15.39 -4.48
N MET A 121 2.63 16.22 -3.44
CA MET A 121 3.68 16.60 -2.50
C MET A 121 4.12 15.41 -1.61
N ILE A 122 3.18 14.58 -1.14
CA ILE A 122 3.48 13.32 -0.43
C ILE A 122 4.35 12.41 -1.30
N ASP A 123 3.99 12.26 -2.56
CA ASP A 123 4.70 11.38 -3.51
C ASP A 123 6.07 11.96 -3.91
N HIS A 124 6.21 13.29 -3.99
CA HIS A 124 7.50 13.97 -4.17
C HIS A 124 8.44 13.72 -2.99
N VAL A 125 7.99 14.03 -1.76
CA VAL A 125 8.74 13.78 -0.52
C VAL A 125 9.13 12.30 -0.41
N GLY A 126 8.20 11.40 -0.74
CA GLY A 126 8.45 9.95 -0.73
C GLY A 126 9.57 9.52 -1.67
N ARG A 127 9.68 10.14 -2.85
CA ARG A 127 10.76 9.85 -3.80
C ARG A 127 12.09 10.46 -3.35
N THR A 128 12.09 11.72 -2.91
CA THR A 128 13.31 12.43 -2.50
C THR A 128 13.99 11.80 -1.29
N LEU A 129 13.21 11.37 -0.30
CA LEU A 129 13.71 10.80 0.96
C LEU A 129 13.66 9.26 1.00
N GLU A 130 13.19 8.62 -0.08
CA GLU A 130 12.90 7.18 -0.17
C GLU A 130 11.96 6.71 0.97
N LEU A 131 10.93 7.52 1.26
CA LEU A 131 9.96 7.29 2.31
C LEU A 131 8.67 6.68 1.75
N GLY A 132 8.02 5.84 2.56
CA GLY A 132 6.64 5.42 2.30
C GLY A 132 5.65 6.55 2.59
N LYS A 133 4.49 6.54 1.92
CA LYS A 133 3.45 7.59 1.99
C LYS A 133 3.14 8.10 3.40
N GLY A 134 2.98 7.21 4.38
CA GLY A 134 2.66 7.61 5.75
C GLY A 134 3.78 8.37 6.47
N ALA A 135 5.05 8.05 6.19
CA ALA A 135 6.18 8.79 6.76
C ALA A 135 6.38 10.14 6.06
N SER A 136 6.15 10.20 4.74
CA SER A 136 6.14 11.46 3.98
C SER A 136 5.04 12.40 4.47
N HIS A 137 3.84 11.86 4.70
CA HIS A 137 2.71 12.64 5.20
C HIS A 137 2.96 13.13 6.64
N LEU A 138 3.55 12.30 7.50
CA LEU A 138 4.00 12.70 8.84
C LEU A 138 4.98 13.88 8.77
N LEU A 139 5.97 13.84 7.87
CA LEU A 139 6.91 14.96 7.70
C LEU A 139 6.20 16.25 7.28
N LEU A 140 5.26 16.17 6.33
CA LEU A 140 4.49 17.33 5.90
C LEU A 140 3.62 17.91 7.02
N CYS A 141 3.05 17.07 7.89
CA CYS A 141 2.36 17.54 9.09
C CYS A 141 3.30 18.33 10.00
N LEU A 142 4.48 17.78 10.31
CA LEU A 142 5.45 18.45 11.18
C LEU A 142 6.06 19.72 10.56
N LEU A 143 6.12 19.83 9.23
CA LEU A 143 6.58 21.02 8.52
C LEU A 143 5.57 22.18 8.51
N LYS A 144 4.28 21.90 8.78
CA LYS A 144 3.26 22.95 8.90
C LYS A 144 3.46 23.78 10.17
N GLU A 145 3.84 23.13 11.27
CA GLU A 145 4.02 23.76 12.59
C GLU A 145 5.33 23.30 13.25
N PRO A 146 6.50 23.74 12.75
CA PRO A 146 7.78 23.35 13.33
C PRO A 146 7.96 23.92 14.74
N GLY A 147 8.64 23.16 15.60
CA GLY A 147 8.82 23.54 17.01
C GLY A 147 7.61 23.26 17.92
N VAL A 148 6.51 22.74 17.38
CA VAL A 148 5.34 22.31 18.15
C VAL A 148 5.35 20.78 18.31
N PHE A 149 5.07 20.31 19.53
CA PHE A 149 4.87 18.89 19.78
C PHE A 149 3.45 18.48 19.38
N HIS A 150 3.33 17.65 18.35
CA HIS A 150 2.05 17.05 17.96
C HIS A 150 1.86 15.72 18.68
N GLU A 151 0.72 15.54 19.35
CA GLU A 151 0.42 14.32 20.07
C GLU A 151 0.06 13.16 19.12
N LEU A 152 0.36 11.92 19.52
CA LEU A 152 0.03 10.71 18.76
C LEU A 152 -1.44 10.61 18.32
N PRO A 153 -2.45 10.91 19.18
CA PRO A 153 -3.85 10.86 18.76
C PRO A 153 -4.19 11.89 17.69
N GLU A 154 -3.61 13.09 17.77
CA GLU A 154 -3.80 14.16 16.80
C GLU A 154 -3.18 13.78 15.45
N LEU A 155 -1.92 13.33 15.46
CA LEU A 155 -1.23 12.84 14.27
C LEU A 155 -1.98 11.67 13.62
N SER A 156 -2.56 10.76 14.41
CA SER A 156 -3.36 9.66 13.89
C SER A 156 -4.60 10.16 13.12
N ARG A 157 -5.23 11.25 13.59
CA ARG A 157 -6.38 11.88 12.92
C ARG A 157 -5.95 12.61 11.65
N LEU A 158 -4.88 13.41 11.72
CA LEU A 158 -4.35 14.16 10.57
C LEU A 158 -3.93 13.24 9.42
N LEU A 159 -3.30 12.10 9.75
CA LEU A 159 -2.90 11.09 8.77
C LEU A 159 -4.05 10.18 8.30
N SER A 160 -5.28 10.40 8.80
CA SER A 160 -6.47 9.58 8.49
C SER A 160 -6.22 8.07 8.68
N LEU A 161 -5.46 7.70 9.71
CA LEU A 161 -5.17 6.29 9.98
C LEU A 161 -6.44 5.60 10.46
N ARG A 162 -6.87 4.58 9.71
CA ARG A 162 -8.11 3.83 9.96
C ARG A 162 -8.13 3.13 11.33
N SER A 163 -6.96 2.90 11.91
CA SER A 163 -6.80 2.35 13.26
C SER A 163 -5.97 3.31 14.09
N ALA A 164 -6.40 3.56 15.34
CA ALA A 164 -5.67 4.36 16.34
C ALA A 164 -4.39 3.65 16.86
N ASN A 165 -3.73 2.87 16.00
CA ASN A 165 -2.57 2.10 16.38
C ASN A 165 -1.32 2.99 16.37
N HIS A 166 -0.97 3.50 17.54
CA HIS A 166 0.21 4.33 17.75
C HIS A 166 1.53 3.64 17.34
N THR A 167 1.55 2.30 17.26
CA THR A 167 2.71 1.55 16.78
C THR A 167 3.08 1.91 15.34
N VAL A 168 2.08 2.16 14.48
CA VAL A 168 2.31 2.54 13.07
C VAL A 168 2.99 3.91 13.00
N LEU A 169 2.53 4.88 13.80
CA LEU A 169 3.15 6.20 13.92
C LEU A 169 4.60 6.11 14.40
N ARG A 170 4.89 5.25 15.38
CA ARG A 170 6.27 5.03 15.85
C ARG A 170 7.16 4.49 14.74
N VAL A 171 6.65 3.59 13.90
CA VAL A 171 7.38 3.08 12.72
C VAL A 171 7.62 4.20 11.70
N TYR A 172 6.63 5.04 11.42
CA TYR A 172 6.78 6.18 10.52
C TYR A 172 7.81 7.18 11.03
N ALA A 173 7.75 7.56 12.31
CA ALA A 173 8.72 8.45 12.94
C ALA A 173 10.14 7.85 12.90
N CYS A 174 10.28 6.53 13.12
CA CYS A 174 11.57 5.85 13.03
C CYS A 174 12.14 5.88 11.60
N ARG A 175 11.32 5.59 10.58
CA ARG A 175 11.73 5.67 9.17
C ARG A 175 12.12 7.09 8.78
N LEU A 176 11.34 8.08 9.21
CA LEU A 176 11.61 9.48 8.97
C LEU A 176 12.95 9.93 9.56
N ARG A 177 13.25 9.55 10.82
CA ARG A 177 14.56 9.85 11.44
C ARG A 177 15.71 9.29 10.66
N ARG A 178 15.65 8.01 10.30
CA ARG A 178 16.70 7.35 9.51
C ARG A 178 16.89 8.02 8.16
N ALA A 179 15.81 8.41 7.49
CA ALA A 179 15.90 9.13 6.23
C ALA A 179 16.62 10.47 6.42
N LEU A 180 16.22 11.28 7.40
CA LEU A 180 16.85 12.58 7.68
C LEU A 180 18.31 12.44 8.13
N GLU A 181 18.65 11.42 8.93
CA GLU A 181 20.03 11.12 9.34
C GLU A 181 20.94 10.80 8.15
N ARG A 182 20.43 10.09 7.11
CA ARG A 182 21.20 9.86 5.87
C ARG A 182 21.55 11.15 5.13
N HIS A 183 20.79 12.21 5.34
CA HIS A 183 21.05 13.55 4.80
C HIS A 183 21.77 14.46 5.82
N GLY A 184 22.37 13.90 6.88
CA GLY A 184 23.13 14.65 7.88
C GLY A 184 22.29 15.39 8.92
N MET A 185 20.98 15.18 8.96
CA MET A 185 20.05 15.86 9.86
C MET A 185 19.76 15.06 11.13
N THR A 186 20.83 14.65 11.83
CA THR A 186 20.72 13.86 13.07
C THR A 186 19.99 14.63 14.15
N GLY A 187 18.95 14.02 14.74
CA GLY A 187 18.17 14.65 15.80
C GLY A 187 17.16 15.70 15.33
N ALA A 188 16.86 15.77 14.02
CA ALA A 188 15.84 16.68 13.49
C ALA A 188 14.44 16.44 14.08
N ILE A 189 14.08 15.18 14.35
CA ILE A 189 12.81 14.80 14.96
C ILE A 189 13.01 14.47 16.44
N VAL A 190 12.43 15.28 17.33
CA VAL A 190 12.44 15.07 18.78
C VAL A 190 11.26 14.19 19.19
N THR A 191 11.49 13.27 20.13
CA THR A 191 10.44 12.43 20.73
C THR A 191 10.04 13.02 22.08
N GLY A 192 8.77 13.31 22.27
CA GLY A 192 8.17 13.47 23.60
C GLY A 192 7.67 12.13 24.14
N ALA A 193 6.96 12.15 25.28
CA ALA A 193 6.38 10.93 25.86
C ALA A 193 5.39 10.24 24.91
N CYS A 194 4.51 11.03 24.28
CA CYS A 194 3.50 10.59 23.32
C CYS A 194 3.35 11.56 22.15
N SER A 195 4.44 12.26 21.79
CA SER A 195 4.40 13.33 20.80
C SER A 195 5.68 13.37 19.97
N TYR A 196 5.59 14.03 18.81
CA TYR A 196 6.72 14.28 17.92
C TYR A 196 6.78 15.74 17.53
N MET A 197 8.00 16.25 17.38
CA MET A 197 8.26 17.62 16.95
C MET A 197 9.41 17.62 15.95
N LEU A 198 9.27 18.38 14.87
CA LEU A 198 10.40 18.75 14.01
C LEU A 198 11.07 19.99 14.61
N ARG A 199 12.39 19.91 14.85
CA ARG A 199 13.16 21.05 15.34
C ARG A 199 13.16 22.18 14.30
N PRO A 200 12.90 23.43 14.69
CA PRO A 200 12.84 24.55 13.77
C PRO A 200 14.17 24.79 13.04
N ASP A 201 15.30 24.53 13.72
CA ASP A 201 16.65 24.67 13.17
C ASP A 201 16.88 23.85 11.89
N TYR A 202 16.16 22.74 11.71
CA TYR A 202 16.31 21.84 10.55
C TYR A 202 15.33 22.14 9.42
N VAL A 203 14.34 23.02 9.63
CA VAL A 203 13.33 23.32 8.60
C VAL A 203 13.95 23.86 7.30
N PRO A 204 14.93 24.78 7.31
CA PRO A 204 15.55 25.25 6.08
C PRO A 204 16.26 24.12 5.32
N ALA A 205 16.98 23.26 6.03
CA ALA A 205 17.69 22.13 5.42
C ALA A 205 16.71 21.09 4.82
N VAL A 206 15.61 20.80 5.52
CA VAL A 206 14.56 19.92 5.00
C VAL A 206 13.88 20.54 3.77
N ARG A 207 13.61 21.85 3.77
CA ARG A 207 13.02 22.54 2.60
C ARG A 207 13.96 22.54 1.41
N ALA A 208 15.24 22.86 1.62
CA ALA A 208 16.26 22.84 0.56
C ALA A 208 16.44 21.44 -0.05
N LEU A 209 16.13 20.38 0.68
CA LEU A 209 16.13 19.02 0.15
C LEU A 209 14.91 18.72 -0.73
N LEU A 210 13.77 19.37 -0.45
CA LEU A 210 12.50 19.14 -1.14
C LEU A 210 12.28 20.03 -2.36
N GLU A 211 13.05 21.10 -2.50
CA GLU A 211 13.13 21.98 -3.68
C GLU A 211 13.92 21.31 -4.82
#